data_AF-A0A538FL68-F1
#
_entry.id   AF-A0A538FL68-F1
#
_cell.length_a   1.000
_cell.length_b   1.000
_cell.length_c   1.000
_cell.angle_alpha   90.00
_cell.angle_beta   90.00
_cell.angle_gamma   90.00
#
_symmetry.space_group_name_H-M   'P 1'
#
loop_
_entity.id
_entity.type
_entity.pdbx_description
1 polymer ?
#
loop_
_entity_poly.entity_id
_entity_poly.type
_entity_poly.pdbx_seq_one_letter_code
_entity_poly.pdbx_strand_id
1 'polypeptide(L)'
;MHSASARDRVRVTCNLFADHEARQHEIEEFWLQTVRLPRASLCKSTVNHYSRYSQKKRKNKLPFGTCRIVVHSTEIAQTIYGSIQELAGFDRPEWLDMPP
;
A
#
# COMPACT_ATOMS: atom_id res chain seq x y z
N MET A 1 -7.49 -12.10 -25.99
CA MET A 1 -6.90 -11.02 -25.16
C MET A 1 -7.64 -10.99 -23.83
N HIS A 2 -7.04 -11.46 -22.74
CA HIS A 2 -7.59 -11.25 -21.40
C HIS A 2 -7.17 -9.86 -20.93
N SER A 3 -8.15 -8.98 -20.66
CA SER A 3 -7.86 -7.73 -19.97
C SER A 3 -7.49 -8.06 -18.53
N ALA A 4 -6.26 -7.76 -18.12
CA ALA A 4 -5.82 -7.97 -16.74
C ALA A 4 -6.65 -7.07 -15.81
N SER A 5 -7.25 -7.67 -14.77
CA SER A 5 -8.04 -6.92 -13.81
C SER A 5 -7.14 -5.96 -13.02
N ALA A 6 -7.70 -4.86 -12.48
CA ALA A 6 -6.98 -3.97 -11.57
C ALA A 6 -6.32 -4.73 -10.40
N ARG A 7 -6.95 -5.84 -9.95
CA ARG A 7 -6.41 -6.77 -8.95
C ARG A 7 -5.08 -7.40 -9.38
N ASP A 8 -4.94 -7.73 -10.66
CA ASP A 8 -3.78 -8.44 -11.20
C ASP A 8 -2.59 -7.49 -11.36
N ARG A 9 -2.87 -6.18 -11.54
CA ARG A 9 -1.86 -5.14 -11.71
C ARG A 9 -1.43 -4.49 -10.39
N VAL A 10 -2.36 -4.34 -9.45
CA VAL A 10 -2.11 -3.65 -8.17
C VAL A 10 -2.83 -4.36 -7.02
N ARG A 11 -2.08 -4.62 -5.95
CA ARG A 11 -2.58 -5.20 -4.71
C ARG A 11 -2.41 -4.25 -3.54
N VAL A 12 -3.38 -4.28 -2.64
CA VAL A 12 -3.42 -3.46 -1.42
C VAL A 12 -3.47 -4.38 -0.20
N THR A 13 -2.67 -4.07 0.82
CA THR A 13 -2.74 -4.73 2.13
C THR A 13 -2.76 -3.67 3.22
N CYS A 14 -3.61 -3.84 4.23
CA CYS A 14 -3.64 -2.96 5.39
C CYS A 14 -2.97 -3.64 6.59
N ASN A 15 -2.16 -2.90 7.33
CA ASN A 15 -1.60 -3.31 8.61
C ASN A 15 -2.25 -2.48 9.71
N LEU A 16 -3.14 -3.09 10.48
CA LEU A 16 -3.90 -2.46 11.54
C LEU A 16 -3.26 -2.74 12.89
N PHE A 17 -3.55 -1.89 13.88
CA PHE A 17 -3.24 -2.21 15.27
C PHE A 17 -4.35 -3.03 15.90
N ALA A 18 -4.02 -3.82 16.94
CA ALA A 18 -4.98 -4.64 17.69
C ALA A 18 -6.23 -3.86 18.11
N ASP A 19 -6.05 -2.59 18.53
CA ASP A 19 -7.14 -1.72 19.01
C ASP A 19 -8.15 -1.36 17.90
N HIS A 20 -7.81 -1.64 16.63
CA HIS A 20 -8.61 -1.29 15.46
C HIS A 20 -9.31 -2.49 14.82
N GLU A 21 -9.21 -3.69 15.40
CA GLU A 21 -9.79 -4.91 14.83
C GLU A 21 -11.30 -4.76 14.56
N ALA A 22 -12.06 -4.21 15.51
CA ALA A 22 -13.49 -3.94 15.34
C ALA A 22 -13.82 -2.93 14.23
N ARG A 23 -12.84 -2.10 13.82
CA ARG A 23 -12.98 -1.08 12.78
C ARG A 23 -12.28 -1.48 11.48
N GLN A 24 -11.90 -2.75 11.32
CA GLN A 24 -11.10 -3.19 10.18
C GLN A 24 -11.73 -2.81 8.83
N HIS A 25 -13.03 -3.04 8.65
CA HIS A 25 -13.72 -2.74 7.41
C HIS A 25 -13.70 -1.23 7.06
N GLU A 26 -13.92 -0.37 8.06
CA GLU A 26 -13.89 1.08 7.90
C GLU A 26 -12.50 1.56 7.48
N ILE A 27 -11.45 1.00 8.08
CA ILE A 27 -10.06 1.34 7.79
C ILE A 27 -9.63 0.84 6.41
N GLU A 28 -10.05 -0.36 6.02
CA GLU A 28 -9.85 -0.88 4.67
C GLU A 28 -10.51 0.04 3.63
N GLU A 29 -11.75 0.47 3.88
CA GLU A 29 -12.47 1.38 3.00
C GLU A 29 -11.77 2.75 2.91
N PHE A 30 -11.34 3.31 4.05
CA PHE A 30 -10.56 4.55 4.08
C PHE A 30 -9.33 4.47 3.16
N TRP A 31 -8.54 3.38 3.27
CA TRP A 31 -7.35 3.23 2.45
C TRP A 31 -7.69 3.00 0.98
N LEU A 32 -8.71 2.20 0.65
CA LEU A 32 -9.16 1.97 -0.72
C LEU A 32 -9.63 3.28 -1.38
N GLN A 33 -10.37 4.13 -0.66
CA GLN A 33 -10.79 5.44 -1.13
C GLN A 33 -9.61 6.39 -1.32
N THR A 34 -8.65 6.37 -0.39
CA THR A 34 -7.44 7.19 -0.47
C THR A 34 -6.61 6.86 -1.70
N VAL A 35 -6.39 5.57 -1.99
CA VAL A 35 -5.59 5.12 -3.13
C VAL A 35 -6.42 4.93 -4.40
N ARG A 36 -7.74 5.16 -4.32
CA ARG A 36 -8.72 5.02 -5.41
C ARG A 36 -8.64 3.67 -6.13
N LEU A 37 -8.54 2.59 -5.37
CA LEU A 37 -8.50 1.23 -5.91
C LEU A 37 -9.78 0.46 -5.57
N PRO A 38 -10.23 -0.45 -6.47
CA PRO A 38 -11.39 -1.27 -6.18
C PRO A 38 -11.10 -2.24 -5.05
N ARG A 39 -12.13 -2.63 -4.30
CA ARG A 39 -12.03 -3.64 -3.25
C ARG A 39 -11.45 -4.98 -3.73
N ALA A 40 -11.57 -5.29 -5.02
CA ALA A 40 -10.95 -6.46 -5.64
C ALA A 40 -9.41 -6.48 -5.54
N SER A 41 -8.77 -5.31 -5.40
CA SER A 41 -7.32 -5.19 -5.17
C SER A 41 -6.91 -5.44 -3.72
N LEU A 42 -7.86 -5.43 -2.77
CA LEU A 42 -7.59 -5.64 -1.35
C LEU A 42 -7.26 -7.13 -1.10
N CYS A 43 -6.09 -7.37 -0.52
CA CYS A 43 -5.68 -8.65 0.02
C CYS A 43 -5.97 -8.70 1.52
N LYS A 44 -5.79 -9.89 2.13
CA LYS A 44 -6.01 -10.08 3.58
C LYS A 44 -5.23 -9.04 4.39
N SER A 45 -5.96 -8.22 5.14
CA SER A 45 -5.37 -7.29 6.09
C SER A 45 -4.74 -8.02 7.27
N THR A 46 -3.68 -7.43 7.83
CA THR A 46 -2.96 -7.96 8.98
C THR A 46 -3.27 -7.12 10.22
N VAL A 47 -3.73 -7.76 11.29
CA VAL A 47 -3.91 -7.10 12.59
C VAL A 47 -2.70 -7.39 13.47
N ASN A 48 -1.97 -6.32 13.81
CA ASN A 48 -0.80 -6.39 14.66
C ASN A 48 -1.21 -6.39 16.13
N HIS A 49 -1.55 -7.59 16.62
CA HIS A 49 -1.86 -7.86 18.01
C HIS A 49 -0.67 -7.57 18.94
N TYR A 50 -0.97 -7.21 20.19
CA TYR A 50 0.08 -7.04 21.18
C TYR A 50 0.74 -8.38 21.48
N SER A 51 2.07 -8.43 21.42
CA SER A 51 2.79 -9.53 22.04
C SER A 51 2.66 -9.44 23.57
N ARG A 52 2.68 -10.58 24.25
CA ARG A 52 2.65 -10.67 25.73
C ARG A 52 3.72 -9.79 26.40
N TYR A 53 4.83 -9.55 25.72
CA TYR A 53 5.98 -8.79 26.22
C TYR A 53 5.96 -7.29 25.90
N SER A 54 5.07 -6.83 25.00
CA SER A 54 5.11 -5.44 24.50
C SER A 54 4.65 -4.37 25.50
N GLN A 55 4.10 -4.78 26.65
CA GLN A 55 3.50 -3.91 27.68
C GLN A 55 2.53 -2.84 27.11
N LYS A 56 2.01 -3.04 25.89
CA LYS A 56 1.19 -2.09 25.13
C LYS A 56 1.79 -0.67 24.98
N LYS A 57 3.11 -0.51 25.07
CA LYS A 57 3.81 0.79 25.13
C LYS A 57 3.92 1.57 23.80
N ARG A 58 3.06 1.31 22.80
CA ARG A 58 3.15 1.97 21.48
C ARG A 58 2.79 3.46 21.60
N LYS A 59 3.76 4.35 21.35
CA LYS A 59 3.57 5.81 21.20
C LYS A 59 3.41 6.17 19.72
N ASN A 60 2.83 7.35 19.42
CA ASN A 60 2.70 7.90 18.06
C ASN A 60 2.04 6.94 17.05
N LYS A 61 0.94 6.30 17.45
CA LYS A 61 0.21 5.39 16.55
C LYS A 61 -0.41 6.17 15.39
N LEU A 62 -0.21 5.65 14.18
CA LEU A 62 -0.97 6.09 13.01
C LEU A 62 -2.45 5.70 13.21
N PRO A 63 -3.40 6.65 13.14
CA PRO A 63 -4.81 6.42 13.44
C PRO A 63 -5.44 5.26 12.65
N PHE A 64 -4.95 4.98 11.44
CA PHE A 64 -5.45 3.91 10.57
C PHE A 64 -4.37 2.87 10.21
N GLY A 65 -3.31 2.80 11.00
CA GLY A 65 -2.18 1.90 10.72
C GLY A 65 -1.46 2.30 9.43
N THR A 66 -1.00 1.31 8.65
CA THR A 66 -0.35 1.55 7.36
C THR A 66 -1.04 0.78 6.23
N CYS A 67 -0.98 1.33 5.04
CA CYS A 67 -1.37 0.68 3.79
C CYS A 67 -0.13 0.40 2.96
N ARG A 68 -0.05 -0.81 2.40
CA ARG A 68 1.01 -1.22 1.46
C ARG A 68 0.38 -1.51 0.11
N ILE A 69 0.88 -0.85 -0.91
CA ILE A 69 0.57 -1.09 -2.32
C ILE A 69 1.68 -1.92 -2.93
N VAL A 70 1.32 -2.96 -3.69
CA VAL A 70 2.24 -3.77 -4.48
C VAL A 70 1.82 -3.67 -5.94
N VAL A 71 2.75 -3.28 -6.81
CA VAL A 71 2.52 -3.11 -8.24
C VAL A 71 3.17 -4.28 -8.98
N HIS A 72 2.39 -4.97 -9.80
CA HIS A 72 2.82 -6.10 -10.64
C HIS A 72 2.93 -5.74 -12.12
N SER A 73 2.90 -4.43 -12.44
CA SER A 73 2.97 -3.89 -13.79
C SER A 73 4.17 -2.96 -13.90
N THR A 74 5.18 -3.32 -14.70
CA THR A 74 6.37 -2.49 -14.93
C THR A 74 6.00 -1.11 -15.47
N GLU A 75 5.01 -1.04 -16.36
CA GLU A 75 4.44 0.21 -16.88
C GLU A 75 4.02 1.17 -15.73
N ILE A 76 3.19 0.70 -14.80
CA ILE A 76 2.71 1.52 -13.67
C ILE A 76 3.87 1.91 -12.76
N ALA A 77 4.81 1.00 -12.50
CA ALA A 77 5.98 1.31 -11.68
C ALA A 77 6.82 2.44 -12.31
N GLN A 78 7.07 2.38 -13.62
CA GLN A 78 7.78 3.43 -14.35
C GLN A 78 7.03 4.76 -14.33
N THR A 79 5.70 4.76 -14.49
CA THR A 79 4.89 5.98 -14.32
C THR A 79 5.05 6.58 -12.92
N ILE A 80 5.01 5.77 -11.86
CA ILE A 80 5.17 6.24 -10.48
C ILE A 80 6.56 6.88 -10.29
N TYR A 81 7.63 6.21 -10.74
CA TYR A 81 8.98 6.74 -10.61
C TYR A 81 9.20 8.03 -11.42
N GLY A 82 8.64 8.11 -12.63
CA GLY A 82 8.65 9.34 -13.42
C GLY A 82 7.92 10.49 -12.72
N SER A 83 6.71 10.24 -12.20
CA SER A 83 5.94 11.26 -11.47
C SER A 83 6.64 11.73 -10.19
N ILE A 84 7.32 10.84 -9.47
CA ILE A 84 8.09 11.24 -8.27
C ILE A 84 9.24 12.18 -8.64
N GLN A 85 9.99 11.86 -9.70
CA GLN A 85 11.08 12.69 -10.19
C GLN A 85 10.59 14.08 -10.59
N GLU A 86 9.48 14.15 -11.33
CA GLU A 86 8.89 15.42 -11.75
C GLU A 86 8.37 16.24 -10.56
N LEU A 87 7.69 15.62 -9.59
CA LEU A 87 7.19 16.30 -8.40
C LEU A 87 8.31 16.74 -7.45
N ALA A 88 9.39 15.98 -7.36
CA ALA A 88 10.50 16.26 -6.46
C ALA A 88 11.60 17.12 -7.09
N GLY A 89 11.49 17.45 -8.39
CA GLY A 89 12.41 18.34 -9.10
C GLY A 89 13.82 17.77 -9.25
N PHE A 90 13.96 16.45 -9.36
CA PHE A 90 15.25 15.80 -9.62
C PHE A 90 15.12 14.79 -10.75
N ASP A 91 16.25 14.46 -11.38
CA ASP A 91 16.36 13.42 -12.39
C ASP A 91 17.28 12.30 -11.90
N ARG A 92 16.97 11.06 -12.29
CA ARG A 92 17.66 9.80 -12.00
C ARG A 92 17.65 8.95 -13.28
N PRO A 93 18.42 9.33 -14.30
CA PRO A 93 18.49 8.58 -15.55
C PRO A 93 18.89 7.10 -15.32
N GLU A 94 19.66 6.81 -14.26
CA GLU A 94 20.03 5.45 -13.88
C GLU A 94 18.85 4.52 -13.51
N TRP A 95 17.64 5.06 -13.29
CA TRP A 95 16.43 4.26 -13.05
C TRP A 95 15.76 3.74 -14.34
N LEU A 96 16.10 4.35 -15.48
CA LEU A 96 15.60 3.98 -16.80
C LEU A 96 16.52 2.96 -17.48
N ASP A 97 17.79 2.89 -17.06
CA ASP A 97 18.76 1.95 -17.58
C ASP A 97 18.53 0.55 -16.99
N MET A 98 17.94 -0.36 -17.77
CA MET A 98 18.06 -1.79 -17.48
C MET A 98 19.46 -2.24 -17.91
N PRO A 99 20.30 -2.77 -16.99
CA PRO A 99 21.50 -3.47 -17.42
C PRO A 99 21.09 -4.63 -18.36
N PRO A 100 21.91 -4.94 -19.38
CA PRO A 100 21.61 -5.99 -20.36
C PRO A 100 21.41 -7.37 -19.74
#